data_AF-H6QBU8-F1
#
_entry.id   AF-H6QBU8-F1
#
_cell.length_a   1.000
_cell.length_b   1.000
_cell.length_c   1.000
_cell.angle_alpha   90.00
_cell.angle_beta   90.00
_cell.angle_gamma   90.00
#
_symmetry.space_group_name_H-M   'P 1'
#
loop_
_entity.id
_entity.type
_entity.pdbx_description
1 polymer ?
#
loop_
_entity_poly.entity_id
_entity_poly.type
_entity_poly.pdbx_seq_one_letter_code
_entity_poly.pdbx_strand_id
1 'polypeptide(L)' 'MTRWILKCIVCGEERIFEAAFNLRLFGGKMYLYCRKCKANREHLILGCEEGGEECLSAGVDVID' A
#
# COMPACT_ATOMS: atom_id res chain seq x y z
N MET A 1 -5.57 -11.99 -9.11
CA MET A 1 -4.35 -11.33 -8.59
C MET A 1 -4.81 -10.13 -7.81
N THR A 2 -4.42 -9.99 -6.55
CA THR A 2 -4.93 -8.95 -5.66
C THR A 2 -4.28 -7.61 -6.00
N ARG A 3 -5.08 -6.55 -6.11
CA ARG A 3 -4.60 -5.19 -6.43
C ARG A 3 -4.47 -4.42 -5.13
N TRP A 4 -3.25 -4.06 -4.75
CA TRP A 4 -2.98 -3.37 -3.49
C TRP A 4 -2.83 -1.87 -3.72
N ILE A 5 -3.46 -1.08 -2.86
CA ILE A 5 -3.33 0.38 -2.89
C ILE A 5 -2.23 0.76 -1.91
N LEU A 6 -1.17 1.38 -2.44
CA LEU A 6 0.01 1.78 -1.67
C LEU A 6 0.19 3.29 -1.73
N LYS A 7 0.59 3.91 -0.62
CA LYS A 7 0.88 5.35 -0.53
C LYS A 7 2.31 5.61 -0.04
N CYS A 8 3.10 6.35 -0.82
CA CYS A 8 4.44 6.74 -0.39
C CYS A 8 4.36 7.71 0.80
N ILE A 9 5.05 7.41 1.90
CA ILE A 9 5.01 8.28 3.09
C ILE A 9 5.70 9.64 2.89
N VAL A 10 6.55 9.75 1.85
CA VAL A 10 7.36 10.96 1.60
C VAL A 10 6.68 11.92 0.64
N CYS A 11 6.18 11.45 -0.51
CA CYS A 11 5.58 12.31 -1.53
C CYS A 11 4.07 12.16 -1.67
N GLY A 12 3.46 11.23 -0.93
CA GLY A 12 2.02 10.98 -0.98
C GLY A 12 1.51 10.26 -2.22
N GLU A 13 2.38 9.91 -3.18
CA GLU A 13 1.97 9.19 -4.40
C GLU A 13 1.28 7.87 -4.05
N GLU A 14 0.06 7.72 -4.57
CA GLU A 14 -0.72 6.49 -4.49
C GLU A 14 -0.54 5.66 -5.75
N ARG A 15 -0.49 4.34 -5.60
CA ARG A 15 -0.37 3.44 -6.74
C ARG A 15 -1.03 2.09 -6.47
N ILE A 16 -1.42 1.46 -7.56
CA ILE A 16 -1.83 0.07 -7.57
C ILE A 16 -0.59 -0.82 -7.72
N PHE A 17 -0.51 -1.84 -6.87
CA PHE A 17 0.54 -2.85 -6.90
C PHE A 17 -0.09 -4.23 -6.92
N GLU A 18 0.10 -4.94 -8.02
CA GLU A 18 -0.47 -6.28 -8.20
C GLU A 18 0.47 -7.32 -7.60
N ALA A 19 -0.05 -8.12 -6.68
CA ALA A 19 0.69 -9.19 -6.02
C ALA A 19 -0.21 -10.40 -5.80
N ALA A 20 0.37 -11.60 -5.93
CA ALA A 20 -0.29 -12.86 -5.58
C ALA A 20 -0.14 -13.22 -4.08
N PHE A 21 0.40 -12.30 -3.27
CA PHE A 21 0.66 -12.48 -1.85
C PHE A 21 -0.17 -11.47 -1.03
N ASN A 22 -0.57 -11.87 0.17
CA ASN A 22 -1.33 -11.03 1.08
C ASN A 22 -0.42 -10.00 1.78
N LEU A 23 -0.45 -8.74 1.34
CA LEU A 23 0.43 -7.71 1.90
C LEU A 23 0.07 -7.29 3.32
N ARG A 24 -1.12 -7.63 3.84
CA ARG A 24 -1.48 -7.34 5.25
C ARG A 24 -0.51 -7.96 6.24
N LEU A 25 0.17 -9.04 5.84
CA LEU A 25 1.16 -9.74 6.65
C LEU A 25 2.41 -8.87 6.95
N PHE A 26 2.62 -7.75 6.23
CA PHE A 26 3.72 -6.82 6.48
C PHE A 26 3.40 -5.73 7.53
N GLY A 27 2.28 -5.83 8.25
CA GLY A 27 1.97 -4.87 9.33
C GLY A 27 1.61 -3.47 8.82
N GLY A 28 0.99 -3.38 7.64
CA GLY A 28 0.47 -2.12 7.08
C GLY A 28 1.50 -1.26 6.33
N LYS A 29 2.76 -1.70 6.22
CA LYS A 29 3.83 -0.95 5.55
C LYS A 29 4.70 -1.85 4.70
N MET A 30 5.34 -1.29 3.67
CA MET A 30 6.35 -1.99 2.89
C MET A 30 7.41 -1.05 2.32
N TYR A 31 8.59 -1.59 2.01
CA TYR A 31 9.69 -0.83 1.40
C TYR A 31 9.80 -1.11 -0.09
N LEU A 32 9.83 -0.04 -0.89
CA LEU A 32 9.52 -0.12 -2.30
C LEU A 32 10.06 1.10 -3.08
N TYR A 33 10.46 0.91 -4.34
CA TYR A 33 10.78 2.02 -5.24
C TYR A 33 9.57 2.92 -5.53
N CYS A 34 9.69 4.20 -5.17
CA CYS A 34 8.70 5.23 -5.49
C CYS A 34 9.06 5.91 -6.83
N ARG A 35 8.10 5.92 -7.77
CA ARG A 35 8.28 6.49 -9.12
C ARG A 35 8.42 8.02 -9.10
N LYS A 36 7.77 8.72 -8.15
CA LYS A 36 7.87 10.18 -7.97
C LYS A 36 9.17 10.59 -7.27
N CYS A 37 9.53 9.95 -6.15
CA CYS A 37 10.78 10.26 -5.43
C CYS A 37 12.04 9.77 -6.14
N LYS A 38 11.91 8.83 -7.09
CA LYS A 38 13.02 8.13 -7.75
C LYS A 38 13.98 7.45 -6.78
N ALA A 39 13.45 6.89 -5.69
CA ALA A 39 14.22 6.19 -4.67
C ALA A 39 13.34 5.16 -3.94
N ASN A 40 13.98 4.20 -3.27
CA ASN A 40 13.28 3.28 -2.38
C ASN A 40 12.79 4.05 -1.14
N ARG A 41 11.51 3.89 -0.83
CA ARG A 41 10.79 4.56 0.26
C ARG A 41 9.84 3.59 0.93
N GLU A 42 9.53 3.87 2.18
CA GLU A 42 8.41 3.23 2.86
C GLU A 42 7.08 3.69 2.24
N HIS A 43 6.17 2.74 2.09
CA HIS A 43 4.80 2.97 1.63
C HIS A 43 3.84 2.36 2.63
N LEU A 44 2.76 3.08 2.92
CA LEU A 44 1.60 2.56 3.63
C LEU A 44 0.81 1.65 2.69
N ILE A 45 0.31 0.54 3.21
CA ILE A 45 -0.68 -0.29 2.55
C ILE A 45 -2.04 0.24 2.98
N LEU A 46 -2.77 0.88 2.06
CA LEU A 46 -4.08 1.48 2.34
C LEU A 46 -5.24 0.48 2.24
N GLY A 47 -5.05 -0.57 1.45
CA GLY A 47 -6.04 -1.62 1.27
C GLY A 47 -5.78 -2.45 0.02
N CYS A 48 -6.78 -3.24 -0.36
CA CYS A 48 -6.77 -3.97 -1.62
C CYS A 48 -8.14 -4.01 -2.29
N GLU A 49 -8.14 -4.26 -3.60
CA GLU A 49 -9.31 -4.65 -4.37
C GLU A 49 -9.17 -6.14 -4.73
N GLU A 50 -10.16 -6.95 -4.36
CA GLU A 50 -10.25 -8.35 -4.74
C GLU A 50 -11.70 -8.70 -5.11
N GLY A 51 -11.93 -9.17 -6.34
CA GLY A 51 -13.26 -9.61 -6.77
C GLY A 51 -14.36 -8.54 -6.77
N GLY A 52 -14.02 -7.25 -6.70
CA GLY A 52 -14.99 -6.16 -6.57
C GLY A 52 -15.30 -5.76 -5.13
N GLU A 53 -14.67 -6.40 -4.14
CA GLU A 53 -14.75 -6.02 -2.73
C GLU A 53 -13.47 -5.31 -2.28
N GLU A 54 -13.63 -4.20 -1.57
CA GLU A 54 -12.54 -3.46 -0.95
C GLU A 54 -12.15 -4.12 0.38
N CYS A 55 -10.86 -4.37 0.55
CA CYS A 55 -10.30 -4.93 1.76
C CYS A 55 -9.53 -3.83 2.52
N LEU A 56 -10.03 -3.40 3.69
CA LEU A 56 -9.37 -2.39 4.54
C LEU A 56 -8.17 -2.96 5.28
N SER A 57 -6.94 -2.47 5.06
CA SER A 57 -5.79 -2.85 5.89
C SER A 57 -5.97 -2.30 7.30
N ALA A 58 -6.02 -3.19 8.28
CA ALA A 58 -6.00 -2.80 9.69
C ALA A 58 -4.64 -2.15 9.99
N GLY A 59 -4.64 -0.87 10.38
CA GLY A 59 -3.42 -0.18 10.81
C GLY A 59 -3.22 1.26 10.31
N VAL A 60 -4.25 1.93 9.80
CA VAL A 60 -4.21 3.39 9.69
C VAL A 60 -5.19 3.96 10.72
N ASP A 61 -4.80 3.91 11.99
CA ASP A 61 -5.29 4.88 12.96
C ASP A 61 -4.77 6.24 12.47
N VAL A 62 -5.60 6.95 11.71
CA VAL A 62 -5.44 8.38 11.45
C VAL A 62 -5.64 9.06 12.80
N ILE A 63 -4.55 9.28 13.54
CA ILE A 63 -4.54 10.21 14.66
C ILE A 63 -4.21 11.57 14.05
N ASP A 64 -5.19 12.47 14.08
CA ASP A 64 -5.11 13.90 13.71
C ASP A 64 -4.05 14.63 14.55
#